data_AF-A0A218WJW1-F1
#
_entry.id   AF-A0A218WJW1-F1
#
_cell.length_a   1.000
_cell.length_b   1.000
_cell.length_c   1.000
_cell.angle_alpha   90.00
_cell.angle_beta   90.00
_cell.angle_gamma   90.00
#
_symmetry.space_group_name_H-M   'P 1'
#
loop_
_entity.id
_entity.type
_entity.pdbx_description
1 polymer ?
#
loop_
_entity_poly.entity_id
_entity_poly.type
_entity_poly.pdbx_seq_one_letter_code
_entity_poly.pdbx_strand_id
1 'polypeptide(L)'
;MQGATPYFAKVRSSSVCELKQVCWLEVTGAVGVRTGKKYEIGFRVSLKPDAFGWGETPLYLMAKLGKQGKYKKKSIYLQDEQREKEFDVPKDRFVIEVSSTLEDSTIYFGLYEVWSGKWKGGLQIHYAFVKEVTS
;
A
#
# COMPACT_ATOMS: atom_id res chain seq x y z
N MET A 1 25.18 0.95 -27.02
CA MET A 1 24.43 -0.15 -26.35
C MET A 1 23.33 0.49 -25.52
N GLN A 2 22.07 0.40 -25.97
CA GLN A 2 20.91 0.92 -25.23
C GLN A 2 20.64 0.02 -24.02
N GLY A 3 20.75 0.58 -22.81
CA GLY A 3 20.31 -0.09 -21.58
C GLY A 3 18.80 -0.02 -21.47
N ALA A 4 18.14 -1.18 -21.48
CA ALA A 4 16.70 -1.29 -21.29
C ALA A 4 16.31 -0.86 -19.87
N THR A 5 15.60 0.26 -19.74
CA THR A 5 14.85 0.60 -18.54
C THR A 5 13.61 -0.30 -18.46
N PRO A 6 13.36 -1.01 -17.34
CA PRO A 6 12.12 -1.74 -17.18
C PRO A 6 11.00 -0.71 -16.93
N TYR A 7 10.32 -0.32 -17.99
CA TYR A 7 9.05 0.39 -17.92
C TYR A 7 7.99 -0.61 -17.41
N PHE A 8 7.75 -0.63 -16.11
CA PHE A 8 6.45 -1.10 -15.62
C PHE A 8 5.42 -0.09 -16.12
N ALA A 9 4.73 -0.42 -17.21
CA ALA A 9 3.68 0.39 -17.78
C ALA A 9 2.64 0.68 -16.69
N LYS A 10 2.61 1.93 -16.22
CA LYS A 10 1.54 2.45 -15.38
C LYS A 10 0.30 2.48 -16.26
N VAL A 11 -0.49 1.40 -16.25
CA VAL A 11 -1.85 1.43 -16.78
C VAL A 11 -2.61 2.43 -15.92
N ARG A 12 -2.64 3.70 -16.34
CA ARG A 12 -3.52 4.71 -15.77
C ARG A 12 -4.92 4.40 -16.29
N SER A 13 -5.57 3.42 -15.70
CA SER A 13 -7.03 3.50 -15.65
C SER A 13 -7.33 4.77 -14.86
N SER A 14 -8.05 5.71 -15.46
CA SER A 14 -8.49 6.95 -14.80
C SER A 14 -9.49 6.71 -13.66
N SER A 15 -9.81 5.44 -13.36
CA SER A 15 -10.71 5.03 -12.30
C SER A 15 -9.99 4.93 -10.96
N VAL A 16 -10.33 5.84 -10.04
CA VAL A 16 -9.99 5.74 -8.61
C VAL A 16 -10.97 4.78 -7.94
N CYS A 17 -10.50 3.98 -6.97
CA CYS A 17 -11.38 3.13 -6.16
C CYS A 17 -11.88 3.92 -4.95
N GLU A 18 -13.19 4.18 -4.87
CA GLU A 18 -13.82 4.86 -3.72
C GLU A 18 -14.56 3.86 -2.83
N LEU A 19 -14.28 3.90 -1.54
CA LEU A 19 -15.02 3.18 -0.52
C LEU A 19 -16.21 4.04 -0.08
N LYS A 20 -17.42 3.75 -0.57
CA LYS A 20 -18.60 4.58 -0.28
C LYS A 20 -19.09 4.43 1.16
N GLN A 21 -19.42 3.21 1.56
CA GLN A 21 -19.89 2.89 2.90
C GLN A 21 -19.55 1.43 3.20
N VAL A 22 -18.49 1.22 3.97
CA VAL A 22 -17.97 -0.13 4.27
C VAL A 22 -17.72 -0.26 5.77
N CYS A 23 -17.83 -1.48 6.29
CA CYS A 23 -17.42 -1.84 7.65
C CYS A 23 -16.08 -2.61 7.69
N TRP A 24 -15.50 -2.89 6.52
CA TRP A 24 -14.17 -3.50 6.37
C TRP A 24 -13.52 -3.11 5.02
N LEU A 25 -12.20 -3.22 4.96
CA LEU A 25 -11.36 -3.02 3.77
C LEU A 25 -10.24 -4.06 3.74
N GLU A 26 -10.06 -4.71 2.59
CA GLU A 26 -8.87 -5.49 2.27
C GLU A 26 -8.47 -5.23 0.81
N VAL A 27 -7.27 -4.70 0.62
CA VAL A 27 -6.67 -4.56 -0.72
C VAL A 27 -5.34 -5.30 -0.71
N THR A 28 -5.20 -6.30 -1.57
CA THR A 28 -4.00 -7.14 -1.63
C THR A 28 -3.33 -7.07 -2.99
N GLY A 29 -2.01 -7.18 -2.99
CA GLY A 29 -1.19 -7.27 -4.20
C GLY A 29 0.00 -8.20 -4.00
N ALA A 30 0.53 -8.69 -5.12
CA ALA A 30 1.75 -9.47 -5.16
C ALA A 30 2.61 -9.01 -6.33
N VAL A 31 3.93 -8.90 -6.12
CA VAL A 31 4.87 -8.51 -7.17
C VAL A 31 6.20 -9.24 -6.99
N GLY A 32 6.73 -9.79 -8.08
CA GLY A 32 8.08 -10.34 -8.11
C GLY A 32 9.11 -9.23 -8.07
N VAL A 33 10.14 -9.38 -7.24
CA VAL A 33 11.20 -8.40 -7.06
C VAL A 33 12.59 -9.03 -7.15
N ARG A 34 13.63 -8.18 -7.22
CA ARG A 34 15.03 -8.65 -7.30
C ARG A 34 15.55 -8.96 -5.89
N THR A 35 16.33 -10.03 -5.78
CA THR A 35 17.02 -10.39 -4.55
C THR A 35 18.19 -9.43 -4.28
N GLY A 36 18.61 -9.32 -3.01
CA GLY A 36 19.66 -8.40 -2.57
C GLY A 36 19.28 -6.92 -2.62
N LYS A 37 17.99 -6.60 -2.72
CA LYS A 37 17.46 -5.22 -2.87
C LYS A 37 16.49 -4.88 -1.75
N LYS A 38 16.22 -3.59 -1.60
CA LYS A 38 15.21 -3.05 -0.68
C LYS A 38 14.07 -2.43 -1.47
N TYR A 39 12.85 -2.65 -1.01
CA TYR A 39 11.64 -2.13 -1.64
C TYR A 39 10.78 -1.38 -0.64
N GLU A 40 10.43 -0.15 -0.99
CA GLU A 40 9.44 0.63 -0.28
C GLU A 40 8.05 0.34 -0.84
N ILE A 41 7.10 0.10 0.06
CA ILE A 41 5.73 -0.26 -0.26
C ILE A 41 4.79 0.79 0.33
N GLY A 42 3.77 1.18 -0.42
CA GLY A 42 2.74 2.08 0.07
C GLY A 42 1.57 2.21 -0.89
N PHE A 43 0.63 3.07 -0.53
CA PHE A 43 -0.54 3.40 -1.33
C PHE A 43 -0.65 4.92 -1.47
N ARG A 44 -1.08 5.37 -2.65
CA ARG A 44 -1.52 6.75 -2.88
C ARG A 44 -3.02 6.80 -2.64
N VAL A 45 -3.44 7.64 -1.70
CA VAL A 45 -4.84 7.75 -1.28
C VAL A 45 -5.29 9.21 -1.16
N SER A 46 -6.58 9.45 -1.11
CA SER A 46 -7.18 10.73 -0.69
C SER A 46 -8.45 10.49 0.14
N LEU A 47 -8.87 11.49 0.90
CA LEU A 47 -10.16 11.50 1.58
C LEU A 47 -11.07 12.55 0.93
N LYS A 48 -12.30 12.16 0.61
CA LYS A 48 -13.33 13.10 0.16
C LYS A 48 -13.74 14.07 1.29
N PRO A 49 -14.33 15.24 0.95
CA PRO A 49 -14.83 16.18 1.96
C PRO A 49 -15.80 15.55 2.96
N ASP A 50 -16.62 14.60 2.50
CA ASP A 50 -17.63 13.86 3.26
C ASP A 50 -17.12 12.53 3.84
N ALA A 51 -15.81 12.26 3.80
CA ALA A 51 -15.25 11.04 4.37
C ALA A 51 -15.49 10.95 5.88
N PHE A 52 -15.75 9.74 6.39
CA PHE A 52 -16.08 9.53 7.81
C PHE A 52 -15.54 8.18 8.31
N GLY A 53 -15.41 8.07 9.65
CA GLY A 53 -15.07 6.81 10.33
C GLY A 53 -13.59 6.40 10.34
N TRP A 54 -12.69 7.18 9.72
CA TRP A 54 -11.26 6.84 9.58
C TRP A 54 -10.34 7.37 10.70
N GLY A 55 -10.73 8.42 11.45
CA GLY A 55 -9.83 9.10 12.39
C GLY A 55 -9.39 8.27 13.61
N GLU A 56 -10.27 7.45 14.15
CA GLU A 56 -10.01 6.64 15.36
C GLU A 56 -9.60 5.20 15.07
N THR A 57 -9.65 4.78 13.80
CA THR A 57 -9.41 3.38 13.42
C THR A 57 -8.20 3.31 12.50
N PRO A 58 -7.12 2.64 12.89
CA PRO A 58 -5.95 2.55 12.04
C PRO A 58 -6.23 1.65 10.84
N LEU A 59 -5.76 2.09 9.68
CA LEU A 59 -5.43 1.19 8.58
C LEU A 59 -4.14 0.44 8.92
N TYR A 60 -3.99 -0.75 8.37
CA TYR A 60 -2.79 -1.55 8.53
C TYR A 60 -2.18 -1.84 7.17
N LEU A 61 -0.96 -1.34 6.95
CA LEU A 61 -0.13 -1.77 5.84
C LEU A 61 0.65 -3.01 6.28
N MET A 62 0.51 -4.10 5.53
CA MET A 62 1.20 -5.35 5.82
C MET A 62 1.92 -5.84 4.58
N ALA A 63 3.12 -6.40 4.75
CA ALA A 63 3.83 -7.09 3.67
C ALA A 63 4.69 -8.25 4.17
N LYS A 64 4.90 -9.25 3.32
CA LYS A 64 5.78 -10.39 3.56
C LYS A 64 6.52 -10.80 2.29
N LEU A 65 7.65 -11.49 2.47
CA LEU A 65 8.41 -12.12 1.38
C LEU A 65 8.04 -13.59 1.24
N GLY A 66 7.67 -13.99 0.04
CA GLY A 66 7.20 -15.32 -0.29
C GLY A 66 5.91 -15.70 0.44
N LYS A 67 5.33 -16.84 0.04
CA LYS A 67 4.05 -17.32 0.61
C LYS A 67 4.15 -17.62 2.11
N GLN A 68 5.29 -18.14 2.56
CA GLN A 68 5.55 -18.56 3.94
C GLN A 68 6.23 -17.49 4.81
N GLY A 69 6.48 -16.30 4.27
CA GLY A 69 7.14 -15.23 5.01
C GLY A 69 6.32 -14.69 6.18
N LYS A 70 7.02 -14.14 7.17
CA LYS A 70 6.40 -13.41 8.27
C LYS A 70 5.97 -12.02 7.80
N TYR A 71 4.78 -11.59 8.19
CA TYR A 71 4.31 -10.24 7.91
C TYR A 71 5.06 -9.21 8.75
N LYS A 72 5.61 -8.20 8.07
CA LYS A 72 5.85 -6.89 8.66
C LYS A 72 4.53 -6.11 8.59
N LYS A 73 4.24 -5.33 9.63
CA LYS A 73 2.99 -4.58 9.77
C LYS A 73 3.27 -3.15 10.20
N LYS A 74 2.42 -2.21 9.79
CA LYS A 74 2.45 -0.82 10.21
C LYS A 74 1.05 -0.25 10.32
N SER A 75 0.77 0.40 11.45
CA SER A 75 -0.50 1.11 11.69
C SER A 75 -0.44 2.51 11.09
N ILE A 76 -1.54 2.95 10.50
CA ILE A 76 -1.67 4.22 9.79
C ILE A 76 -2.98 4.86 10.21
N TYR A 77 -2.91 6.05 10.80
CA TYR A 77 -4.09 6.84 11.14
C TYR A 77 -4.28 7.90 10.06
N LEU A 78 -5.46 7.94 9.46
CA LEU A 78 -5.82 8.99 8.53
C LEU A 78 -6.34 10.19 9.32
N GLN A 79 -5.84 11.37 8.98
CA GLN A 79 -6.15 12.61 9.68
C GLN A 79 -6.99 13.54 8.79
N ASP A 80 -7.83 14.37 9.40
CA ASP A 80 -8.75 15.26 8.68
C ASP A 80 -8.02 16.33 7.86
N GLU A 81 -6.82 16.74 8.28
CA GLU A 81 -6.00 17.72 7.53
C GLU A 81 -5.52 17.19 6.17
N GLN A 82 -5.71 15.88 5.92
CA GLN A 82 -5.36 15.20 4.67
C GLN A 82 -6.53 15.15 3.67
N ARG A 83 -7.69 15.72 4.01
CA ARG A 83 -8.84 15.81 3.10
C ARG A 83 -8.49 16.57 1.81
N GLU A 84 -9.15 16.15 0.73
CA GLU A 84 -9.09 16.78 -0.60
C GLU A 84 -7.70 16.82 -1.26
N LYS A 85 -6.71 16.19 -0.64
CA LYS A 85 -5.34 16.07 -1.17
C LYS A 85 -4.98 14.60 -1.29
N GLU A 86 -4.25 14.26 -2.34
CA GLU A 86 -3.63 12.96 -2.42
C GLU A 86 -2.35 12.91 -1.58
N PHE A 87 -2.16 11.81 -0.87
CA PHE A 87 -0.98 11.57 -0.04
C PHE A 87 -0.58 10.09 -0.07
N ASP A 88 0.68 9.84 0.28
CA ASP A 88 1.22 8.48 0.38
C ASP A 88 1.00 7.97 1.81
N VAL A 89 0.55 6.72 1.92
CA VAL A 89 0.47 5.97 3.17
C VAL A 89 1.40 4.76 3.13
N PRO A 90 2.27 4.59 4.14
CA PRO A 90 2.43 5.43 5.32
C PRO A 90 3.21 6.71 5.00
N LYS A 91 3.11 7.73 5.88
CA LYS A 91 3.86 8.99 5.73
C LYS A 91 5.38 8.77 5.81
N ASP A 92 5.81 7.84 6.66
CA ASP A 92 7.18 7.38 6.77
C ASP A 92 7.37 6.03 6.06
N ARG A 93 8.60 5.75 5.61
CA ARG A 93 8.89 4.65 4.69
C ARG A 93 8.56 3.29 5.31
N PHE A 94 7.96 2.40 4.51
CA PHE A 94 7.74 1.00 4.87
C PHE A 94 8.52 0.09 3.93
N VAL A 95 9.70 -0.31 4.39
CA VAL A 95 10.70 -1.02 3.56
C VAL A 95 10.75 -2.50 3.91
N ILE A 96 10.81 -3.33 2.87
CA ILE A 96 11.11 -4.76 2.90
C ILE A 96 12.48 -4.99 2.27
N GLU A 97 13.32 -5.75 2.95
CA GLU A 97 14.63 -6.16 2.46
C GLU A 97 14.58 -7.59 1.94
N VAL A 98 15.02 -7.79 0.71
CA VAL A 98 15.01 -9.08 0.03
C VAL A 98 16.42 -9.65 0.10
N SER A 99 16.59 -10.75 0.86
CA SER A 99 17.85 -11.50 0.89
C SER A 99 18.29 -11.91 -0.52
N SER A 100 19.60 -11.91 -0.77
CA SER A 100 20.21 -12.40 -2.01
C SER A 100 19.99 -13.90 -2.23
N THR A 101 19.73 -14.66 -1.16
CA THR A 101 19.61 -16.13 -1.16
C THR A 101 18.17 -16.65 -1.17
N LEU A 102 17.17 -15.77 -1.28
CA LEU A 102 15.76 -16.17 -1.29
C LEU A 102 15.37 -16.83 -2.62
N GLU A 103 14.74 -18.00 -2.53
CA GLU A 103 14.17 -18.70 -3.68
C GLU A 103 12.87 -18.04 -4.19
N ASP A 104 11.99 -17.60 -3.28
CA ASP A 104 10.76 -16.87 -3.60
C ASP A 104 10.95 -15.37 -3.31
N SER A 105 11.25 -14.61 -4.36
CA SER A 105 11.42 -13.15 -4.30
C SER A 105 10.11 -12.39 -4.57
N THR A 106 8.95 -12.96 -4.22
CA THR A 106 7.66 -12.27 -4.33
C THR A 106 7.35 -11.49 -3.06
N ILE A 107 7.06 -10.19 -3.18
CA ILE A 107 6.47 -9.41 -2.10
C ILE A 107 4.95 -9.55 -2.19
N TYR A 108 4.32 -10.06 -1.13
CA TYR A 108 2.88 -10.00 -0.92
C TYR A 108 2.59 -8.84 0.03
N PHE A 109 1.70 -7.94 -0.33
CA PHE A 109 1.40 -6.76 0.46
C PHE A 109 -0.09 -6.43 0.43
N GLY A 110 -0.54 -5.60 1.36
CA GLY A 110 -1.90 -5.09 1.34
C GLY A 110 -2.19 -4.03 2.38
N LEU A 111 -3.35 -3.40 2.22
CA LEU A 111 -3.92 -2.38 3.11
C LEU A 111 -5.21 -2.93 3.72
N TYR A 112 -5.29 -2.93 5.04
CA TYR A 112 -6.34 -3.64 5.78
C TYR A 112 -6.99 -2.74 6.83
N GLU A 113 -8.31 -2.85 6.92
CA GLU A 113 -9.09 -2.47 8.09
C GLU A 113 -10.25 -3.47 8.17
N VAL A 114 -10.03 -4.62 8.83
CA VAL A 114 -11.01 -5.71 8.86
C VAL A 114 -11.49 -6.03 10.28
N TRP A 115 -11.04 -5.26 11.27
CA TRP A 115 -11.16 -5.62 12.69
C TRP A 115 -12.17 -4.80 13.46
N SER A 116 -12.36 -3.51 13.12
CA SER A 116 -13.17 -2.64 13.97
C SER A 116 -14.67 -2.85 13.79
N GLY A 117 -15.11 -3.31 12.61
CA GLY A 117 -16.52 -3.35 12.23
C GLY A 117 -17.21 -1.98 12.16
N LYS A 118 -16.49 -0.87 12.40
CA LYS A 118 -17.03 0.49 12.37
C LYS A 118 -17.32 0.90 10.92
N TRP A 119 -18.43 1.58 10.69
CA TRP A 119 -18.77 2.13 9.37
C TRP A 119 -17.83 3.28 8.97
N LYS A 120 -17.39 3.27 7.71
CA LYS A 120 -16.47 4.26 7.12
C LYS A 120 -16.84 4.53 5.67
N GLY A 121 -16.44 5.69 5.17
CA GLY A 121 -16.70 6.09 3.79
C GLY A 121 -15.78 7.20 3.31
N GLY A 122 -15.74 7.41 1.99
CA GLY A 122 -15.04 8.51 1.33
C GLY A 122 -13.51 8.34 1.20
N LEU A 123 -12.95 7.17 1.52
CA LEU A 123 -11.55 6.87 1.20
C LEU A 123 -11.43 6.53 -0.28
N GLN A 124 -10.45 7.15 -0.94
CA GLN A 124 -10.12 6.93 -2.33
C GLN A 124 -8.72 6.33 -2.45
N ILE A 125 -8.60 5.19 -3.12
CA ILE A 125 -7.33 4.52 -3.42
C ILE A 125 -7.00 4.75 -4.89
N HIS A 126 -5.91 5.49 -5.13
CA HIS A 126 -5.46 5.83 -6.48
C HIS A 126 -4.58 4.73 -7.07
N TYR A 127 -3.58 4.27 -6.31
CA TYR A 127 -2.73 3.15 -6.69
C TYR A 127 -1.92 2.64 -5.49
N ALA A 128 -1.48 1.39 -5.57
CA ALA A 128 -0.39 0.88 -4.77
C ALA A 128 0.95 1.13 -5.46
N PHE A 129 2.04 1.20 -4.70
CA PHE A 129 3.39 1.25 -5.25
C PHE A 129 4.34 0.33 -4.50
N VAL A 130 5.28 -0.24 -5.25
CA VAL A 130 6.45 -0.96 -4.77
C VAL A 130 7.65 -0.39 -5.51
N LYS A 131 8.57 0.27 -4.82
CA LYS A 131 9.69 1.02 -5.40
C LYS A 131 11.01 0.45 -4.89
N GLU A 132 11.93 0.07 -5.78
CA GLU A 132 13.31 -0.24 -5.37
C GLU A 132 13.94 1.02 -4.76
N VAL A 133 14.64 0.86 -3.65
CA VAL A 133 15.29 1.96 -2.95
C VAL A 133 16.74 1.64 -2.64
N THR A 134 17.61 2.62 -2.84
CA THR A 134 19.03 2.51 -2.46
C THR A 134 19.17 2.60 -0.94
N SER A 135 20.12 1.84 -0.39
CA SER A 135 20.53 1.99 1.02
C SER A 135 21.29 3.28 1.24
#